data_AF-A0A7V5MHW2-F1
#
_entry.id   AF-A0A7V5MHW2-F1
#
_cell.length_a   1.000
_cell.length_b   1.000
_cell.length_c   1.000
_cell.angle_alpha   90.00
_cell.angle_beta   90.00
_cell.angle_gamma   90.00
#
_symmetry.space_group_name_H-M   'P 1'
#
loop_
_entity.id
_entity.type
_entity.pdbx_description
1 polymer ?
#
loop_
_entity_poly.entity_id
_entity_poly.type
_entity_poly.pdbx_seq_one_letter_code
_entity_poly.pdbx_strand_id
1 'polypeptide(L)' 'MIEKETSQAFDVEKVKAEIEQLLITYRNKKEELDWADDDWEVSEIQEELDGYANKIRLLKNRVKEFEHAQEQA' A
#
# COMPACT_ATOMS: atom_id res chain seq x y z
N MET A 1 -8.66 22.59 -25.88
CA MET A 1 -9.06 21.39 -25.14
C MET A 1 -8.94 21.75 -23.67
N ILE A 2 -10.04 21.73 -22.92
CA ILE A 2 -9.98 21.96 -21.48
C ILE A 2 -9.72 20.58 -20.88
N GLU A 3 -8.46 20.31 -20.52
CA GLU A 3 -8.11 19.19 -19.66
C GLU A 3 -8.82 19.44 -18.33
N LYS A 4 -10.00 18.84 -18.18
CA LYS A 4 -10.64 18.72 -16.88
C LYS A 4 -9.75 17.78 -16.10
N GLU A 5 -8.86 18.35 -15.29
CA GLU A 5 -8.41 17.72 -14.05
C GLU A 5 -9.67 17.36 -13.26
N THR A 6 -10.21 16.18 -13.54
CA THR A 6 -11.22 15.58 -12.68
C THR A 6 -10.52 15.36 -11.37
N SER A 7 -10.85 16.19 -10.36
CA SER A 7 -10.70 15.86 -8.96
C SER A 7 -11.11 14.40 -8.81
N GLN A 8 -10.12 13.52 -8.74
CA GLN A 8 -10.37 12.09 -8.73
C GLN A 8 -10.98 11.82 -7.37
N ALA A 9 -12.31 11.66 -7.35
CA ALA A 9 -13.03 11.31 -6.13
C ALA A 9 -12.29 10.14 -5.49
N PHE A 10 -11.97 10.26 -4.20
CA PHE A 10 -11.25 9.22 -3.48
C PHE A 10 -12.04 7.93 -3.58
N ASP A 11 -11.51 6.98 -4.34
CA ASP A 11 -12.16 5.71 -4.63
C ASP A 11 -11.70 4.68 -3.61
N VAL A 12 -12.49 4.55 -2.54
CA VAL A 12 -12.21 3.63 -1.43
C VAL A 12 -12.02 2.20 -1.92
N GLU A 13 -12.78 1.76 -2.93
CA GLU A 13 -12.68 0.39 -3.45
C GLU A 13 -11.35 0.18 -4.18
N LYS A 14 -10.93 1.14 -5.01
CA LYS A 14 -9.60 1.08 -5.65
C LYS A 14 -8.47 1.07 -4.63
N VAL A 15 -8.56 1.89 -3.59
CA VAL A 15 -7.54 1.93 -2.54
C VAL A 15 -7.51 0.63 -1.73
N LYS A 16 -8.68 0.04 -1.43
CA LYS A 16 -8.77 -1.28 -0.78
C LYS A 16 -8.17 -2.38 -1.66
N ALA A 17 -8.43 -2.37 -2.96
CA ALA A 17 -7.81 -3.30 -3.91
C ALA A 17 -6.28 -3.11 -3.98
N GLU A 18 -5.79 -1.86 -3.96
CA GLU A 18 -4.34 -1.58 -3.90
C GLU A 18 -3.71 -2.11 -2.61
N ILE A 19 -4.37 -1.93 -1.45
CA ILE A 19 -3.92 -2.49 -0.17
C ILE A 19 -3.82 -4.02 -0.26
N GLU A 20 -4.80 -4.68 -0.86
CA GLU A 20 -4.79 -6.14 -1.03
C GLU A 20 -3.64 -6.62 -1.91
N GLN A 21 -3.40 -5.94 -3.04
CA GLN A 21 -2.25 -6.24 -3.90
C GLN A 21 -0.92 -6.06 -3.16
N LEU A 22 -0.75 -4.96 -2.42
CA LEU A 22 0.45 -4.73 -1.61
C LEU A 22 0.63 -5.79 -0.52
N LEU A 23 -0.45 -6.29 0.08
CA LEU A 23 -0.39 -7.38 1.06
C LEU A 23 0.05 -8.71 0.43
N ILE A 24 -0.39 -8.99 -0.80
CA ILE A 24 0.06 -10.18 -1.54
C ILE A 24 1.55 -10.06 -1.85
N THR A 25 1.99 -8.92 -2.41
CA THR A 25 3.41 -8.67 -2.69
C THR A 25 4.28 -8.77 -1.44
N TYR A 26 3.83 -8.18 -0.32
CA TYR A 26 4.53 -8.26 0.96
C TYR A 26 4.71 -9.71 1.42
N ARG A 27 3.68 -10.55 1.29
CA ARG A 27 3.78 -11.98 1.65
C ARG A 27 4.79 -12.71 0.78
N ASN A 28 4.73 -12.52 -0.54
CA ASN A 28 5.67 -13.15 -1.47
C ASN A 28 7.11 -12.72 -1.20
N LYS A 29 7.35 -11.43 -0.94
CA LYS A 29 8.68 -10.91 -0.59
C LYS A 29 9.17 -11.40 0.77
N LYS A 30 8.25 -11.63 1.71
CA LYS A 30 8.60 -12.24 2.99
C LYS A 30 8.99 -13.71 2.82
N GLU A 31 8.31 -14.44 1.93
CA GLU A 31 8.73 -15.79 1.57
C GLU A 31 10.12 -15.75 0.93
N GLU A 32 10.40 -14.81 0.02
CA GLU A 32 11.73 -14.60 -0.57
C GLU A 32 12.81 -14.33 0.50
N LEU A 33 12.50 -13.50 1.51
CA LEU A 33 13.39 -13.25 2.64
C LEU A 33 13.73 -14.53 3.42
N ASP A 34 12.77 -15.43 3.59
CA ASP A 34 12.98 -16.70 4.31
C ASP A 34 13.96 -17.64 3.56
N TRP A 35 14.18 -17.42 2.25
CA TRP A 35 15.12 -18.17 1.41
C TRP A 35 16.41 -17.42 1.09
N ALA A 36 16.55 -16.17 1.52
CA ALA A 36 17.74 -15.37 1.25
C ALA A 36 18.93 -15.91 2.06
N ASP A 37 20.04 -16.18 1.37
CA ASP A 37 21.21 -16.85 1.94
C ASP A 37 22.36 -15.88 2.27
N ASP A 38 22.27 -14.60 1.86
CA ASP A 38 23.28 -13.59 2.14
C ASP A 38 22.72 -12.30 2.78
N ASP A 39 23.55 -11.67 3.62
CA ASP A 39 23.17 -10.50 4.42
C ASP A 39 22.80 -9.27 3.57
N TRP A 40 23.36 -9.15 2.36
CA TRP A 40 23.02 -8.03 1.46
C TRP A 40 21.63 -8.23 0.86
N GLU A 41 21.33 -9.42 0.34
CA GLU A 41 20.00 -9.78 -0.17
C GLU A 41 18.93 -9.66 0.93
N VAL A 42 19.22 -10.14 2.14
CA VAL A 42 18.36 -9.97 3.32
C VAL A 42 18.06 -8.50 3.59
N SER A 43 19.08 -7.64 3.52
CA SER A 43 18.93 -6.20 3.80
C SER A 43 18.06 -5.49 2.76
N GLU A 44 18.28 -5.79 1.47
CA GLU A 44 17.49 -5.21 0.36
C GLU A 44 16.01 -5.64 0.46
N ILE A 45 15.75 -6.93 0.69
CA ILE A 45 14.39 -7.44 0.83
C ILE A 45 13.70 -6.84 2.08
N GLN A 46 14.42 -6.67 3.18
CA GLN A 46 13.88 -6.01 4.38
C GLN A 46 13.49 -4.56 4.11
N GLU A 47 14.32 -3.79 3.38
CA GLU A 47 13.98 -2.41 3.01
C GLU A 47 12.73 -2.35 2.13
N GLU A 48 12.60 -3.25 1.15
CA GLU A 48 11.39 -3.37 0.33
C GLU A 48 10.15 -3.66 1.19
N LEU A 49 10.25 -4.63 2.10
CA LEU A 49 9.16 -5.01 3.01
C LEU A 49 8.72 -3.83 3.89
N ASP A 50 9.65 -3.06 4.42
CA ASP A 50 9.36 -1.85 5.20
C ASP A 50 8.66 -0.79 4.34
N GLY A 51 9.08 -0.63 3.08
CA GLY A 51 8.42 0.23 2.10
C GLY A 51 6.95 -0.16 1.88
N TYR A 52 6.68 -1.44 1.62
CA TYR A 52 5.32 -1.96 1.46
C TYR A 52 4.48 -1.79 2.74
N ALA A 53 5.04 -2.10 3.90
CA ALA A 53 4.36 -1.96 5.19
C ALA A 53 3.95 -0.50 5.46
N ASN A 54 4.85 0.45 5.19
CA ASN A 54 4.55 1.87 5.34
C ASN A 54 3.48 2.32 4.34
N LYS A 55 3.55 1.89 3.08
CA LYS A 55 2.54 2.23 2.06
C LYS A 55 1.16 1.69 2.44
N ILE A 56 1.06 0.43 2.87
CA ILE A 56 -0.19 -0.17 3.36
C ILE A 56 -0.77 0.65 4.53
N ARG A 57 0.07 1.05 5.49
CA ARG A 57 -0.35 1.85 6.64
C ARG A 57 -0.93 3.21 6.19
N LEU A 58 -0.26 3.89 5.27
CA LEU A 58 -0.73 5.18 4.74
C LEU A 58 -2.07 5.06 4.01
N LEU A 59 -2.22 4.04 3.16
CA LEU A 59 -3.47 3.80 2.43
C LEU A 59 -4.62 3.45 3.38
N LYS A 60 -4.38 2.61 4.40
CA LYS A 60 -5.38 2.29 5.44
C LYS A 60 -5.82 3.54 6.21
N ASN A 61 -4.88 4.41 6.56
CA ASN A 61 -5.21 5.67 7.23
C ASN A 61 -6.06 6.57 6.34
N ARG A 62 -5.72 6.71 5.06
CA ARG A 62 -6.53 7.50 4.09
C ARG A 62 -7.96 6.96 3.95
N VAL A 63 -8.13 5.65 3.88
CA VAL A 63 -9.46 5.02 3.86
C VAL A 63 -10.24 5.38 5.12
N LYS A 64 -9.62 5.23 6.30
CA LYS A 64 -10.26 5.53 7.58
C LYS A 64 -10.64 7.01 7.70
N GLU A 65 -9.76 7.92 7.30
CA GLU A 65 -10.01 9.37 7.31
C GLU A 65 -11.18 9.72 6.39
N PHE A 66 -11.23 9.13 5.20
CA PHE A 66 -12.33 9.33 4.26
C PHE A 66 -13.66 8.78 4.80
N GLU A 67 -13.68 7.55 5.31
CA GLU A 67 -14.87 6.93 5.90
C GLU A 67 -15.40 7.78 7.08
N HIS A 68 -14.50 8.28 7.94
CA HIS A 68 -14.88 9.15 9.05
C HIS A 68 -15.45 10.51 8.59
N ALA A 69 -14.88 11.10 7.53
CA ALA A 69 -15.37 12.34 6.95
C ALA A 69 -16.76 12.18 6.29
N GLN A 70 -17.07 11.00 5.74
CA GLN A 70 -18.39 10.69 5.21
C GLN A 70 -19.44 10.44 6.30
N GLU A 71 -19.06 9.87 7.45
CA GLU A 71 -19.97 9.66 8.58
C GLU A 71 -20.40 10.96 9.30
N GLN A 72 -19.59 12.02 9.19
CA GLN A 72 -19.85 13.32 9.82
C GLN A 72 -20.45 14.38 8.89
N ALA A 73 -20.61 14.07 7.59
CA ALA A 73 -21.19 14.94 6.57
C ALA A 73 -22.68 14.67 6.37
#